data_AF-A0A3N2RNY5-F1
#
_entry.id   AF-A0A3N2RNY5-F1
#
_cell.length_a   1.000
_cell.length_b   1.000
_cell.length_c   1.000
_cell.angle_alpha   90.00
_cell.angle_beta   90.00
_cell.angle_gamma   90.00
#
_symmetry.space_group_name_H-M   'P 1'
#
loop_
_entity.id
_entity.type
_entity.pdbx_description
1 polymer ?
#
loop_
_entity_poly.entity_id
_entity_poly.type
_entity_poly.pdbx_seq_one_letter_code
_entity_poly.pdbx_strand_id
1 'polypeptide(L)'
;MFIDVRILNNTGRDIALPLDYLRKRGPVIKLTDRKTGSESFTRPNLADPALQEKLTTLRPSESVILEWVIAESELRQFDEHHVDVTAEISIQSGARSEGREIEIKGSGSLNIASAKL
;
A
#
# COMPACT_ATOMS: atom_id res chain seq x y z
N MET A 1 -2.56 11.82 -6.90
CA MET A 1 -3.58 10.81 -7.26
C MET A 1 -4.03 10.11 -5.98
N PHE A 2 -5.34 10.03 -5.74
CA PHE A 2 -5.90 9.28 -4.62
C PHE A 2 -6.07 7.81 -5.02
N ILE A 3 -5.73 6.91 -4.12
CA ILE A 3 -5.90 5.46 -4.28
C ILE A 3 -6.49 4.84 -3.02
N ASP A 4 -7.30 3.80 -3.21
CA ASP A 4 -7.81 2.97 -2.14
C ASP A 4 -7.14 1.60 -2.20
N VAL A 5 -6.48 1.22 -1.10
CA VAL A 5 -5.89 -0.11 -0.95
C VAL A 5 -6.78 -0.94 -0.03
N ARG A 6 -7.47 -1.91 -0.60
CA ARG A 6 -8.33 -2.82 0.15
C ARG A 6 -7.53 -4.02 0.67
N ILE A 7 -7.49 -4.17 1.99
CA ILE A 7 -7.00 -5.38 2.65
C ILE A 7 -8.20 -6.25 2.96
N LEU A 8 -8.28 -7.43 2.35
CA LEU A 8 -9.35 -8.41 2.55
C LEU A 8 -8.79 -9.62 3.29
N ASN A 9 -9.43 -10.02 4.39
CA ASN A 9 -9.20 -11.34 4.95
C ASN A 9 -9.90 -12.39 4.09
N ASN A 10 -9.16 -13.00 3.17
CA ASN A 10 -9.65 -14.07 2.29
C ASN A 10 -9.49 -15.47 2.90
N THR A 11 -9.10 -15.57 4.16
CA THR A 11 -8.94 -16.84 4.86
C THR A 11 -10.22 -17.24 5.59
N GLY A 12 -10.33 -18.52 5.95
CA GLY A 12 -11.44 -19.01 6.78
C GLY A 12 -11.28 -18.74 8.27
N ARG A 13 -10.34 -17.88 8.69
CA ARG A 13 -9.99 -17.64 10.10
C ARG A 13 -9.81 -16.16 10.39
N ASP A 14 -9.89 -15.80 11.67
CA ASP A 14 -9.61 -14.44 12.14
C ASP A 14 -8.12 -14.11 11.96
N ILE A 15 -7.84 -12.88 11.52
CA ILE A 15 -6.49 -12.32 11.41
C ILE A 15 -6.46 -10.98 12.15
N ALA A 16 -5.57 -10.86 13.13
CA ALA A 16 -5.33 -9.63 13.88
C ALA A 16 -4.14 -8.87 13.28
N LEU A 17 -4.36 -7.62 12.88
CA LEU A 17 -3.40 -6.76 12.18
C LEU A 17 -3.24 -5.41 12.87
N PRO A 18 -2.05 -4.78 12.83
CA PRO A 18 -1.85 -3.44 13.36
C PRO A 18 -2.40 -2.38 12.39
N LEU A 19 -3.72 -2.34 12.21
CA LEU A 19 -4.37 -1.53 11.17
C LEU A 19 -4.07 -0.03 11.30
N ASP A 20 -3.99 0.50 12.52
CA ASP A 20 -3.67 1.91 12.74
C ASP A 20 -2.21 2.25 12.38
N TYR A 21 -1.28 1.30 12.60
CA TYR A 21 0.10 1.44 12.13
C TYR A 21 0.13 1.48 10.60
N LEU A 22 -0.57 0.55 9.94
CA LEU A 22 -0.61 0.45 8.48
C LEU A 22 -1.25 1.68 7.84
N ARG A 23 -2.34 2.20 8.41
CA ARG A 23 -2.99 3.46 7.94
C ARG A 23 -2.04 4.65 8.00
N LYS A 24 -1.23 4.75 9.07
CA LYS A 24 -0.30 5.88 9.23
C LYS A 24 0.96 5.74 8.39
N ARG A 25 1.54 4.53 8.35
CA ARG A 25 2.77 4.21 7.62
C ARG A 25 2.56 4.27 6.11
N GLY A 26 1.40 3.78 5.66
CA GLY A 26 1.05 3.64 4.25
C GLY A 26 1.66 2.40 3.59
N PRO A 27 1.23 2.13 2.34
CA PRO A 27 1.85 1.11 1.51
C PRO A 27 3.26 1.49 1.07
N VAL A 28 4.04 0.48 0.69
CA VAL A 28 5.23 0.68 -0.13
C VAL A 28 4.78 0.76 -1.58
N ILE A 29 5.11 1.86 -2.26
CA ILE A 29 4.78 2.06 -3.67
C ILE A 29 6.08 2.22 -4.45
N LYS A 30 6.29 1.33 -5.42
CA LYS A 30 7.34 1.47 -6.43
C LYS A 30 6.71 2.04 -7.70
N LEU A 31 7.30 3.10 -8.23
CA LEU A 31 6.93 3.72 -9.49
C LEU A 31 7.98 3.36 -10.54
N THR A 32 7.53 2.88 -11.69
CA THR A 32 8.39 2.56 -12.83
C THR A 32 7.92 3.35 -14.04
N ASP A 33 8.78 4.22 -14.58
CA ASP A 33 8.53 4.90 -15.85
C ASP A 33 8.48 3.89 -16.99
N ARG A 34 7.36 3.85 -17.72
CA ARG A 34 7.15 2.85 -18.78
C ARG A 34 7.94 3.14 -20.04
N LYS A 35 8.43 4.38 -20.21
CA LYS A 35 9.26 4.77 -21.35
C LYS A 35 10.73 4.40 -21.15
N THR A 36 11.31 4.72 -20.01
CA THR A 36 12.74 4.51 -19.74
C THR A 36 13.05 3.28 -18.89
N GLY A 37 12.06 2.75 -18.16
CA GLY A 37 12.27 1.69 -17.17
C GLY A 37 12.84 2.18 -15.84
N SER A 38 13.01 3.50 -15.66
CA SER A 38 13.54 4.06 -14.42
C SER A 38 12.60 3.81 -13.24
N GLU A 39 13.15 3.49 -12.08
CA GLU A 39 12.37 3.16 -10.87
C GLU A 39 12.60 4.16 -9.74
N SER A 40 11.57 4.40 -8.94
CA SER A 40 11.62 5.18 -7.69
C SER A 40 10.64 4.62 -6.68
N PHE A 41 10.91 4.80 -5.38
CA PHE A 41 9.98 4.43 -4.31
C PHE A 41 9.39 5.68 -3.67
N THR A 42 8.08 5.66 -3.43
CA THR A 42 7.43 6.72 -2.64
C THR A 42 7.97 6.69 -1.22
N ARG A 43 8.15 7.86 -0.60
CA ARG A 43 8.65 7.92 0.77
C ARG A 43 7.57 7.49 1.75
N PRO A 44 7.78 6.43 2.54
CA PRO A 44 6.77 5.98 3.50
C PRO A 44 6.78 6.87 4.75
N ASN A 45 5.61 7.08 5.37
CA ASN A 45 5.43 7.98 6.51
C ASN A 45 6.05 7.41 7.79
N LEU A 46 6.60 8.27 8.66
CA LEU A 46 7.02 7.82 9.99
C LEU A 46 5.78 7.56 10.86
N ALA A 47 5.55 6.29 11.21
CA ALA A 47 4.48 5.87 12.11
C ALA A 47 5.08 5.48 13.47
N ASP A 48 4.35 5.75 14.55
CA ASP A 48 4.72 5.34 15.90
C ASP A 48 4.86 3.80 15.97
N PRO A 49 6.06 3.25 16.28
CA PRO A 49 6.28 1.81 16.38
C PRO A 49 5.37 1.12 17.40
N ALA A 50 4.92 1.83 18.46
CA ALA A 50 4.04 1.25 19.47
C ALA A 50 2.66 0.84 18.90
N LEU A 51 2.28 1.34 17.73
CA LEU A 51 1.05 0.94 17.05
C LEU A 51 1.13 -0.47 16.45
N GLN A 52 2.33 -1.05 16.30
CA GLN A 52 2.49 -2.43 15.82
C GLN A 52 1.89 -3.46 16.80
N GLU A 53 1.86 -3.14 18.09
CA GLU A 53 1.28 -4.00 19.13
C GLU A 53 -0.25 -3.83 19.26
N LYS A 54 -0.83 -2.80 18.64
CA LYS A 54 -2.27 -2.52 18.69
C LYS A 54 -2.99 -3.24 17.55
N LEU A 55 -3.33 -4.49 17.80
CA LEU A 55 -3.95 -5.35 16.80
C LEU A 55 -5.47 -5.18 16.74
N THR A 56 -5.99 -5.11 15.52
CA THR A 56 -7.42 -5.13 15.20
C THR A 56 -7.72 -6.41 14.43
N THR A 57 -8.74 -7.15 14.86
CA THR A 57 -9.16 -8.39 14.21
C THR A 57 -10.01 -8.09 12.97
N LEU A 58 -9.64 -8.70 11.84
CA LEU A 58 -10.47 -8.87 10.66
C LEU A 58 -10.99 -10.31 10.63
N ARG A 59 -12.30 -10.48 10.65
CA ARG A 59 -12.97 -11.78 10.50
C ARG A 59 -12.92 -12.26 9.04
N PRO A 60 -13.21 -13.53 8.76
CA PRO A 60 -13.32 -14.04 7.39
C PRO A 60 -14.20 -13.14 6.52
N SER A 61 -13.71 -12.81 5.33
CA SER A 61 -14.36 -11.92 4.35
C SER A 61 -14.47 -10.44 4.75
N GLU A 62 -14.07 -10.04 5.96
CA GLU A 62 -14.00 -8.63 6.31
C GLU A 62 -12.83 -7.95 5.59
N SER A 63 -13.03 -6.68 5.29
CA SER A 63 -12.01 -5.86 4.66
C SER A 63 -11.94 -4.48 5.25
N VAL A 64 -10.74 -3.91 5.20
CA VAL A 64 -10.48 -2.51 5.52
C VAL A 64 -9.90 -1.81 4.30
N ILE A 65 -10.20 -0.52 4.16
CA ILE A 65 -9.63 0.35 3.13
C ILE A 65 -8.55 1.21 3.79
N LEU A 66 -7.40 1.30 3.13
CA LEU A 66 -6.36 2.28 3.39
C LEU A 66 -6.41 3.32 2.26
N GLU A 67 -6.76 4.54 2.60
CA GLU A 67 -6.75 5.67 1.67
C GLU A 67 -5.31 6.20 1.58
N TRP A 68 -4.83 6.44 0.37
CA TRP A 68 -3.47 6.95 0.16
C TRP A 68 -3.39 7.93 -1.00
N VAL A 69 -2.35 8.76 -0.98
CA VAL A 69 -2.06 9.73 -2.03
C VAL A 69 -0.68 9.45 -2.60
N ILE A 70 -0.62 9.21 -3.91
CA ILE A 70 0.63 9.33 -4.67
C ILE A 70 0.76 10.80 -5.04
N ALA A 71 1.78 11.48 -4.51
CA ALA A 71 1.95 12.92 -4.70
C ALA A 71 2.30 13.23 -6.17
N GLU A 72 1.86 14.37 -6.66
CA GLU A 72 2.16 14.80 -8.03
C GLU A 72 3.67 14.91 -8.29
N SER A 73 4.43 15.38 -7.30
CA SER A 73 5.88 15.45 -7.37
C SER A 73 6.54 14.07 -7.50
N GLU A 74 5.93 13.00 -6.98
CA GLU A 74 6.43 11.64 -7.13
C GLU A 74 6.17 11.09 -8.54
N LEU A 75 5.15 11.60 -9.24
CA LEU A 75 4.85 11.21 -10.62
C LEU A 75 5.69 12.02 -11.62
N ARG A 76 5.76 13.34 -11.43
CA ARG A 76 6.49 14.25 -12.32
C ARG A 76 8.02 14.17 -12.21
N GLN A 77 8.55 13.40 -11.27
CA GLN A 77 10.00 13.17 -11.18
C GLN A 77 10.57 12.45 -12.41
N PHE A 78 9.73 11.71 -13.15
CA PHE A 78 10.15 10.96 -14.34
C PHE A 78 10.06 11.79 -15.62
N ASP A 79 8.97 12.56 -15.77
CA ASP A 79 8.76 13.50 -16.86
C ASP A 79 7.81 14.59 -16.36
N GLU A 80 8.23 15.84 -16.47
CA GLU A 80 7.48 16.99 -15.96
C GLU A 80 6.18 17.22 -16.72
N HIS A 81 6.09 16.81 -17.99
CA HIS A 81 4.98 17.13 -18.89
C HIS A 81 4.08 15.93 -19.21
N HIS A 82 4.61 14.72 -19.20
CA HIS A 82 3.86 13.51 -19.56
C HIS A 82 4.11 12.35 -18.58
N VAL A 83 3.13 12.04 -17.73
CA VAL A 83 3.22 10.89 -16.83
C VAL A 83 2.79 9.63 -17.58
N ASP A 84 3.63 8.61 -17.62
CA ASP A 84 3.28 7.23 -18.02
C ASP A 84 4.06 6.24 -17.15
N VAL A 85 3.49 5.90 -15.98
CA VAL A 85 4.16 5.07 -14.97
C VAL A 85 3.30 3.88 -14.57
N THR A 86 3.96 2.77 -14.22
CA THR A 86 3.33 1.67 -13.49
C THR A 86 3.65 1.85 -12.00
N ALA A 87 2.62 1.89 -11.16
CA ALA A 87 2.75 1.88 -9.71
C ALA A 87 2.49 0.47 -9.19
N GLU A 88 3.49 -0.14 -8.55
CA GLU A 88 3.38 -1.39 -7.81
C GLU A 88 3.20 -1.06 -6.32
N ILE A 89 2.02 -1.36 -5.78
CA ILE A 89 1.63 -1.09 -4.40
C ILE A 89 1.73 -2.38 -3.61
N SER A 90 2.38 -2.34 -2.46
CA SER A 90 2.51 -3.49 -1.57
C SER A 90 2.32 -3.14 -0.11
N ILE A 91 1.74 -4.08 0.64
CA ILE A 91 1.58 -4.05 2.09
C ILE A 91 2.25 -5.32 2.63
N GLN A 92 3.08 -5.15 3.65
CA GLN A 92 3.68 -6.24 4.41
C GLN A 92 3.56 -5.90 5.89
N SER A 93 3.13 -6.87 6.69
CA SER A 93 2.92 -6.68 8.13
C SER A 93 3.07 -7.99 8.88
N GLY A 94 3.63 -7.91 10.08
CA GLY A 94 3.36 -8.92 11.11
C GLY A 94 1.87 -8.91 11.47
N ALA A 95 1.35 -10.09 11.77
CA ALA A 95 -0.04 -10.31 12.14
C ALA A 95 -0.13 -11.46 13.16
N ARG A 96 -1.31 -11.68 13.72
CA ARG A 96 -1.63 -12.87 14.52
C ARG A 96 -2.84 -13.61 13.99
N SER A 97 -2.76 -14.93 13.95
CA SER A 97 -3.90 -15.80 13.67
C SER A 97 -3.79 -17.06 14.53
N GLU A 98 -4.89 -17.49 15.14
CA GLU A 98 -4.94 -18.66 16.03
C GLU A 98 -3.86 -18.66 17.13
N GLY A 99 -3.55 -17.47 17.67
CA GLY A 99 -2.54 -17.30 18.73
C GLY A 99 -1.08 -17.41 18.26
N ARG A 100 -0.83 -17.48 16.95
CA ARG A 100 0.52 -17.51 16.37
C ARG A 100 0.82 -16.23 15.60
N GLU A 101 2.07 -15.82 15.65
CA GLU A 101 2.57 -14.76 14.78
C GLU A 101 2.76 -15.29 13.37
N ILE A 102 2.29 -14.52 12.41
CA ILE A 102 2.39 -14.79 10.98
C ILE A 102 2.81 -13.50 10.27
N GLU A 103 3.31 -13.65 9.06
CA GLU A 103 3.55 -12.53 8.17
C GLU A 103 2.48 -12.51 7.08
N ILE A 104 1.94 -11.33 6.79
CA ILE A 104 1.06 -11.11 5.65
C ILE A 104 1.75 -10.24 4.61
N LYS A 105 1.48 -10.55 3.34
CA LYS A 105 1.90 -9.74 2.21
C LYS A 105 0.78 -9.69 1.17
N GLY A 106 0.52 -8.50 0.65
CA GLY A 106 -0.39 -8.29 -0.47
C GLY A 106 0.19 -7.24 -1.41
N SER A 107 -0.12 -7.36 -2.69
CA SER A 107 0.31 -6.38 -3.69
C SER A 107 -0.70 -6.24 -4.81
N GLY A 108 -0.67 -5.10 -5.48
CA GLY A 108 -1.42 -4.81 -6.69
C GLY A 108 -0.67 -3.80 -7.53
N SER A 109 -1.07 -3.65 -8.79
CA SER A 109 -0.47 -2.66 -9.69
C SER A 109 -1.54 -1.83 -10.38
N LEU A 110 -1.17 -0.60 -10.71
CA LEU A 110 -1.98 0.31 -11.50
C LEU A 110 -1.10 1.05 -12.51
N ASN A 111 -1.66 1.35 -13.68
CA ASN A 111 -0.98 2.20 -14.66
C ASN A 111 -1.55 3.61 -14.53
N ILE A 112 -0.66 4.60 -14.44
CA ILE A 112 -1.00 6.02 -14.35
C ILE A 112 -0.48 6.68 -15.61
N ALA A 113 -1.39 7.17 -16.44
CA ALA A 113 -1.06 7.93 -17.64
C ALA A 113 -1.76 9.29 -17.61
N SER A 114 -1.07 10.35 -18.02
CA SER A 114 -1.70 11.64 -18.28
C SER A 114 -2.78 11.48 -19.37
N ALA A 115 -3.92 12.14 -19.18
CA ALA A 115 -4.95 12.18 -20.21
C ALA A 115 -4.39 12.80 -21.49
N LYS A 116 -4.71 12.22 -22.64
CA LYS A 116 -4.45 12.88 -23.92
C LYS A 116 -5.41 14.08 -24.02
N LEU A 117 -4.85 15.28 -24.10
CA LEU A 117 -5.58 16.50 -24.45
C LEU A 117 -5.92 16.50 -25.94
#